data_AF-A0A7C4M0G5-F1
#
_entry.id   AF-A0A7C4M0G5-F1
#
_cell.length_a   1.000
_cell.length_b   1.000
_cell.length_c   1.000
_cell.angle_alpha   90.00
_cell.angle_beta   90.00
_cell.angle_gamma   90.00
#
_symmetry.space_group_name_H-M   'P 1'
#
loop_
_entity.id
_entity.type
_entity.pdbx_description
1 polymer ?
#
loop_
_entity_poly.entity_id
_entity_poly.type
_entity_poly.pdbx_seq_one_letter_code
_entity_poly.pdbx_strand_id
1 'polypeptide(L)' 'MSEKKKDNDNWTAYIQLGLELSSYVAAFFFAGYFLDVYFKTRPYFTVSGASLGVFSVFYILWKKFLR' A
#
# COMPACT_ATOMS: atom_id res chain seq x y z
N MET A 1 29.76 -20.43 16.16
CA MET A 1 28.53 -20.49 16.97
C MET A 1 27.72 -19.22 16.70
N SER A 2 26.85 -19.20 15.68
CA SER A 2 25.95 -18.07 15.41
C SER A 2 24.52 -18.62 15.45
N GLU A 3 24.04 -18.78 16.67
CA GLU A 3 22.75 -19.40 16.98
C GLU A 3 21.83 -18.32 17.53
N LYS A 4 21.47 -17.32 16.70
CA LYS A 4 20.36 -16.38 16.95
C LYS A 4 19.84 -15.78 15.65
N LYS A 5 19.29 -16.61 14.76
CA LYS A 5 18.57 -16.14 13.56
C LYS A 5 17.36 -17.04 13.30
N LYS A 6 16.33 -16.92 14.14
CA LYS A 6 15.08 -17.65 13.89
C LYS A 6 13.79 -16.98 14.37
N ASP A 7 13.86 -15.86 15.11
CA ASP A 7 12.67 -15.10 15.54
C ASP A 7 12.51 -13.72 14.88
N ASN A 8 13.61 -13.09 14.44
CA ASN A 8 13.59 -11.75 13.83
C ASN A 8 13.09 -11.72 12.37
N ASP A 9 12.96 -12.88 11.73
CA ASP A 9 12.57 -12.96 10.32
C ASP A 9 11.08 -12.61 10.12
N ASN A 10 10.23 -12.93 11.09
CA ASN A 10 8.80 -12.62 11.02
C ASN A 10 8.54 -11.11 11.11
N TRP A 11 9.20 -10.42 12.06
CA TRP A 11 9.01 -8.97 12.24
C TRP A 11 9.48 -8.17 11.02
N THR A 12 10.63 -8.56 10.46
CA THR A 12 11.18 -7.95 9.24
C THR A 12 10.23 -8.17 8.06
N ALA A 13 9.64 -9.37 7.95
CA ALA A 13 8.65 -9.68 6.92
C ALA A 13 7.39 -8.81 7.05
N TYR A 14 6.90 -8.54 8.27
CA TYR A 14 5.75 -7.64 8.49
C TYR A 14 6.06 -6.20 8.09
N ILE A 15 7.25 -5.68 8.44
CA ILE A 15 7.67 -4.33 8.04
C ILE A 15 7.75 -4.24 6.51
N GLN A 16 8.34 -5.24 5.86
CA GLN A 16 8.46 -5.27 4.40
C GLN A 16 7.10 -5.31 3.71
N LEU A 17 6.16 -6.08 4.26
CA LEU A 17 4.77 -6.17 3.79
C LEU A 17 4.03 -4.84 3.99
N GLY A 18 4.22 -4.17 5.13
CA GLY A 18 3.67 -2.85 5.39
C GLY A 18 4.23 -1.78 4.45
N LEU A 19 5.53 -1.85 4.14
CA LEU A 19 6.19 -0.95 3.20
C LEU A 19 5.71 -1.16 1.76
N GLU A 20 5.53 -2.43 1.36
CA GLU A 20 4.94 -2.80 0.07
C GLU A 20 3.52 -2.24 -0.06
N LEU A 21 2.65 -2.46 0.93
CA LEU A 21 1.30 -1.90 0.97
C LEU A 21 1.29 -0.37 0.96
N SER A 22 2.14 0.27 1.77
CA SER A 22 2.23 1.73 1.83
C SER A 22 2.73 2.32 0.51
N SER A 23 3.62 1.63 -0.20
CA SER A 23 4.10 2.07 -1.51
C SER A 23 3.01 2.00 -2.58
N TYR A 24 2.14 0.98 -2.53
CA TYR A 24 0.95 0.92 -3.39
C TYR A 24 -0.01 2.09 -3.13
N VAL A 25 -0.32 2.37 -1.87
CA VAL A 25 -1.20 3.51 -1.53
C VAL A 25 -0.58 4.82 -1.98
N ALA A 26 0.71 5.02 -1.71
CA ALA A 26 1.43 6.21 -2.14
C ALA A 26 1.40 6.35 -3.67
N ALA A 27 1.63 5.27 -4.41
CA ALA A 27 1.58 5.26 -5.88
C ALA A 27 0.19 5.63 -6.41
N PHE A 28 -0.88 5.03 -5.88
CA PHE A 28 -2.27 5.35 -6.27
C PHE A 28 -2.67 6.78 -5.91
N PHE A 29 -2.26 7.26 -4.74
CA PHE A 29 -2.48 8.63 -4.31
C PHE A 29 -1.77 9.63 -5.20
N PHE A 30 -0.48 9.41 -5.50
CA PHE A 30 0.30 10.28 -6.36
C PHE A 30 -0.19 10.25 -7.82
N ALA A 31 -0.61 9.09 -8.30
CA ALA A 31 -1.22 8.94 -9.62
C ALA A 31 -2.55 9.72 -9.72
N GLY A 32 -3.41 9.60 -8.70
CA GLY A 32 -4.66 10.36 -8.62
C GLY A 32 -4.44 11.87 -8.51
N TYR A 33 -3.47 12.29 -7.71
CA TYR A 33 -3.07 13.70 -7.56
C TYR A 33 -2.51 14.27 -8.87
N PHE A 34 -1.64 13.53 -9.56
CA PHE A 34 -1.10 13.95 -10.85
C PHE A 34 -2.20 14.09 -11.91
N LEU A 35 -3.17 13.17 -11.94
CA LEU A 35 -4.34 13.27 -12.82
C LEU A 35 -5.21 14.50 -12.51
N ASP A 36 -5.45 14.80 -11.23
CA ASP A 36 -6.22 15.99 -10.84
C ASP A 36 -5.52 17.29 -11.26
N VAL A 37 -4.21 17.37 -11.04
CA VAL A 37 -3.40 18.52 -11.45
C VAL A 37 -3.40 18.68 -12.98
N TYR A 38 -3.32 17.56 -13.71
CA TYR A 38 -3.32 17.58 -15.17
C TYR A 38 -4.67 18.00 -15.77
N PHE A 39 -5.79 17.49 -15.22
CA PHE A 39 -7.13 17.79 -15.73
C PHE A 39 -7.75 19.08 -15.15
N LYS A 40 -7.07 19.77 -14.22
CA LYS A 40 -7.60 20.94 -13.47
C LYS A 40 -8.98 20.66 -12.84
N THR A 41 -9.30 19.40 -12.62
CA THR A 41 -10.55 18.99 -11.98
C THR A 41 -10.43 19.18 -10.48
N ARG A 42 -11.54 19.58 -9.85
CA ARG A 42 -11.75 19.48 -8.39
C ARG A 42 -11.33 18.08 -7.91
N PRO A 43 -10.93 17.87 -6.64
CA PRO A 43 -10.14 16.74 -6.16
C PRO A 43 -10.85 15.36 -6.20
N TYR A 44 -11.47 15.02 -7.32
CA TYR A 44 -12.31 13.85 -7.54
C TYR A 44 -11.46 12.66 -7.94
N PHE A 45 -10.40 12.87 -8.73
CA PHE A 45 -9.47 11.81 -9.09
C PHE A 45 -8.55 11.44 -7.94
N THR A 46 -8.18 12.40 -7.10
CA THR A 46 -7.44 12.14 -5.87
C THR A 46 -8.30 11.34 -4.89
N VAL A 47 -9.59 11.67 -4.74
CA VAL A 47 -10.52 10.94 -3.85
C VAL A 47 -10.82 9.54 -4.38
N SER A 48 -11.03 9.36 -5.68
CA SER A 48 -11.25 8.05 -6.28
C SER A 48 -9.98 7.19 -6.25
N GLY A 49 -8.82 7.78 -6.54
CA GLY A 49 -7.52 7.13 -6.45
C GLY A 49 -7.16 6.72 -5.02
N ALA A 50 -7.41 7.57 -4.02
CA ALA A 50 -7.24 7.21 -2.62
C ALA A 50 -8.17 6.08 -2.19
N SER A 51 -9.44 6.13 -2.61
CA SER A 51 -10.42 5.06 -2.34
C SER A 51 -9.97 3.73 -2.94
N LEU A 52 -9.49 3.73 -4.19
CA LEU A 52 -8.94 2.55 -4.85
C LEU A 52 -7.66 2.04 -4.20
N GLY A 53 -6.80 2.93 -3.71
CA GLY A 53 -5.60 2.58 -2.95
C GLY A 53 -5.95 1.85 -1.64
N VAL A 54 -6.93 2.36 -0.90
CA VAL A 54 -7.44 1.71 0.32
C VAL A 54 -8.07 0.35 -0.02
N PHE A 55 -8.91 0.27 -1.04
CA PHE A 55 -9.50 -1.00 -1.49
C PHE A 55 -8.45 -2.02 -1.93
N SER A 56 -7.38 -1.59 -2.60
CA SER A 56 -6.29 -2.47 -3.03
C SER A 56 -5.53 -3.04 -1.85
N VAL A 57 -5.19 -2.22 -0.85
CA VAL A 57 -4.57 -2.69 0.39
C VAL A 57 -5.47 -3.68 1.12
N PHE A 58 -6.76 -3.36 1.23
CA PHE A 58 -7.73 -4.24 1.87
C PHE A 58 -7.86 -5.57 1.14
N TYR A 59 -7.87 -5.56 -0.19
CA TYR A 59 -7.92 -6.76 -1.02
C TYR A 59 -6.65 -7.62 -0.87
N ILE A 60 -5.46 -7.01 -0.81
CA ILE A 60 -4.20 -7.73 -0.61
C ILE A 60 -4.16 -8.35 0.80
N LEU A 61 -4.58 -7.62 1.82
CA LEU A 61 -4.72 -8.13 3.19
C LEU A 61 -5.71 -9.30 3.24
N TRP A 62 -6.88 -9.15 2.63
CA TRP A 62 -7.90 -10.21 2.56
C TRP A 62 -7.36 -11.46 1.86
N LYS A 63 -6.67 -11.28 0.73
CA LYS A 63 -6.07 -12.39 -0.03
C LYS A 63 -4.96 -13.10 0.74
N LYS A 64 -4.22 -12.38 1.59
CA LYS A 64 -3.03 -12.90 2.29
C LYS A 64 -3.33 -13.47 3.68
N PHE A 65 -4.41 -13.02 4.33
CA PHE A 65 -4.81 -13.46 5.67
C PHE A 65 -6.08 -14.32 5.70
N LEU A 66 -7.00 -14.17 4.75
CA LEU A 66 -8.31 -14.85 4.78
C LEU A 66 -8.44 -16.03 3.80
N ARG A 67 -7.48 -16.24 2.90
CA ARG A 67 -7.42 -17.36 1.94
C ARG A 67 -6.06 -18.05 2.05
#